data_AF-A0A5B7AAA5-F1
#
_entry.id   AF-A0A5B7AAA5-F1
#
_cell.length_a   1.000
_cell.length_b   1.000
_cell.length_c   1.000
_cell.angle_alpha   90.00
_cell.angle_beta   90.00
_cell.angle_gamma   90.00
#
_symmetry.space_group_name_H-M   'P 1'
#
loop_
_entity.id
_entity.type
_entity.pdbx_description
1 polymer ?
#
loop_
_entity_poly.entity_id
_entity_poly.type
_entity_poly.pdbx_seq_one_letter_code
_entity_poly.pdbx_strand_id
1 'polypeptide(L)'
;MACNQSEMQEPSIDSDKLSYEIFSILESKFLFGYDDQKLWIPKQITPAIETKSEVSTPATADNGVQAIKNQRGKICILSIDGGGMRSVLSGKALAYLEHALKTKSGNPDARIADYFDVAAGTGVGGIFTAMLFATKNHSRPIFHAEDTWKFLAEQGKRFYRSSTGTGGSSGGGFLRRIFRGGSGNGTGSATIGLEKAVKEVFTENGRSLTLKDTLKPVLIPCYDLSSSAPFLFSRADALETDSFDFRLWEV
;
A
#
# COMPACT_ATOMS: atom_id res chain seq x y z
N MET A 1 1.76 -49.42 -19.23
CA MET A 1 2.93 -48.59 -19.56
C MET A 1 2.80 -47.27 -18.81
N ALA A 2 3.91 -46.81 -18.24
CA ALA A 2 3.99 -46.03 -17.01
C ALA A 2 3.45 -44.59 -17.08
N CYS A 3 2.96 -44.13 -15.92
CA CYS A 3 2.59 -42.77 -15.58
C CYS A 3 3.86 -41.98 -15.22
N ASN A 4 4.10 -40.85 -15.89
CA ASN A 4 5.17 -39.92 -15.52
C ASN A 4 4.73 -39.12 -14.28
N GLN A 5 5.36 -39.38 -13.14
CA GLN A 5 5.33 -38.48 -11.99
C GLN A 5 6.28 -37.32 -12.28
N SER A 6 5.78 -36.08 -12.25
CA SER A 6 6.64 -34.90 -12.21
C SER A 6 7.27 -34.82 -10.82
N GLU A 7 8.58 -35.01 -10.73
CA GLU A 7 9.35 -34.75 -9.53
C GLU A 7 9.14 -33.30 -9.10
N MET A 8 8.51 -33.11 -7.93
CA MET A 8 8.52 -31.84 -7.23
C MET A 8 9.94 -31.65 -6.69
N GLN A 9 10.71 -30.81 -7.36
CA GLN A 9 12.06 -30.46 -6.95
C GLN A 9 11.97 -29.68 -5.63
N GLU A 10 12.52 -30.26 -4.55
CA GLU A 10 12.60 -29.62 -3.24
C GLU A 10 13.38 -28.30 -3.34
N PRO A 11 12.95 -27.23 -2.64
CA PRO A 11 13.68 -25.98 -2.62
C PRO A 11 15.07 -26.22 -2.04
N SER A 12 16.10 -25.75 -2.76
CA SER A 12 17.49 -25.90 -2.34
C SER A 12 17.76 -25.09 -1.07
N ILE A 13 18.67 -25.58 -0.22
CA ILE A 13 19.12 -24.94 1.04
C ILE A 13 19.54 -23.47 0.85
N ASP A 14 19.99 -23.09 -0.34
CA ASP A 14 20.39 -21.72 -0.68
C ASP A 14 19.18 -20.78 -0.87
N SER A 15 18.05 -21.33 -1.34
CA SER A 15 16.76 -20.62 -1.43
C SER A 15 16.19 -20.30 -0.05
N ASP A 16 16.40 -21.20 0.92
CA ASP A 16 15.97 -21.01 2.31
C ASP A 16 16.82 -19.96 3.02
N LYS A 17 18.13 -19.92 2.74
CA LYS A 17 19.04 -18.93 3.31
C LYS A 17 18.76 -17.52 2.80
N LEU A 18 18.59 -17.35 1.48
CA LEU A 18 18.23 -16.06 0.89
C LEU A 18 16.86 -15.58 1.39
N SER A 19 15.88 -16.50 1.47
CA SER A 19 14.57 -16.20 2.03
C SER A 19 14.71 -15.77 3.50
N TYR A 20 15.48 -16.50 4.31
CA TYR A 20 15.73 -16.14 5.70
C TYR A 20 16.42 -14.79 5.87
N GLU A 21 17.38 -14.44 5.01
CA GLU A 21 18.05 -13.14 5.03
C GLU A 21 17.08 -12.02 4.63
N ILE A 22 16.27 -12.22 3.58
CA ILE A 22 15.23 -11.28 3.17
C ILE A 22 14.22 -11.07 4.30
N PHE A 23 13.69 -12.14 4.88
CA PHE A 23 12.73 -12.05 5.98
C PHE A 23 13.37 -11.48 7.25
N SER A 24 14.63 -11.81 7.56
CA SER A 24 15.35 -11.21 8.70
C SER A 24 15.59 -9.72 8.51
N ILE A 25 15.92 -9.27 7.30
CA ILE A 25 16.09 -7.84 6.98
C ILE A 25 14.74 -7.12 7.06
N LEU A 26 13.69 -7.71 6.50
CA LEU A 26 12.34 -7.15 6.57
C LEU A 26 11.83 -7.09 8.03
N GLU A 27 12.05 -8.12 8.83
CA GLU A 27 11.64 -8.15 10.23
C GLU A 27 12.45 -7.16 11.07
N SER A 28 13.79 -7.26 11.06
CA SER A 28 14.65 -6.47 11.95
C SER A 28 14.75 -4.99 11.58
N LYS A 29 14.79 -4.66 10.28
CA LYS A 29 15.00 -3.27 9.84
C LYS A 29 13.71 -2.54 9.50
N PHE A 30 12.76 -3.26 8.92
CA PHE A 30 11.61 -2.63 8.24
C PHE A 30 10.30 -2.71 9.03
N LEU A 31 10.02 -3.84 9.68
CA LEU A 31 8.77 -4.08 10.41
C LEU A 31 8.83 -3.63 11.87
N PHE A 32 9.98 -3.78 12.55
CA PHE A 32 10.04 -3.61 14.02
C PHE A 32 11.00 -2.52 14.52
N GLY A 33 11.87 -1.98 13.67
CA GLY A 33 12.93 -1.06 14.08
C GLY A 33 13.98 -1.74 14.99
N TYR A 34 15.19 -1.16 15.05
CA TYR A 34 16.36 -1.83 15.64
C TYR A 34 16.28 -2.11 17.17
N ASP A 35 15.33 -1.54 17.92
CA ASP A 35 15.52 -1.36 19.38
C ASP A 35 14.56 -2.06 20.37
N ASP A 36 13.55 -2.85 19.96
CA ASP A 36 12.61 -3.47 20.93
C ASP A 36 12.68 -5.00 21.03
N GLN A 37 13.83 -5.53 21.45
CA GLN A 37 14.00 -6.96 21.80
C GLN A 37 13.25 -7.40 23.07
N LYS A 38 12.66 -6.47 23.84
CA LYS A 38 12.00 -6.79 25.13
C LYS A 38 10.59 -7.37 25.01
N LEU A 39 10.02 -7.43 23.80
CA LEU A 39 8.73 -8.10 23.54
C LEU A 39 8.89 -9.63 23.33
N TRP A 40 10.11 -10.16 23.45
CA TRP A 40 10.48 -11.49 22.97
C TRP A 40 10.30 -12.67 23.94
N ILE A 41 10.01 -12.50 25.23
CA ILE A 41 10.02 -13.65 26.17
C ILE A 41 8.59 -14.07 26.57
N PRO A 42 8.04 -15.16 26.01
CA PRO A 42 6.89 -15.82 26.60
C PRO A 42 7.25 -16.31 28.02
N LYS A 43 6.56 -15.81 29.05
CA LYS A 43 6.53 -16.50 30.35
C LYS A 43 5.91 -17.89 30.11
N GLN A 44 6.70 -18.94 30.28
CA GLN A 44 6.21 -20.32 30.30
C GLN A 44 5.14 -20.45 31.39
N ILE A 45 3.95 -20.90 31.02
CA ILE A 45 2.89 -21.25 31.96
C ILE A 45 3.05 -22.75 32.25
N THR A 46 3.52 -23.08 33.46
CA THR A 46 3.42 -24.42 34.04
C THR A 46 1.98 -24.65 34.49
N PRO A 47 1.34 -25.81 34.24
CA PRO A 47 -0.03 -26.02 34.67
C PRO A 47 -0.05 -26.50 36.13
N ALA A 48 -0.66 -25.72 37.03
CA ALA A 48 -1.10 -26.25 38.32
C ALA A 48 -2.27 -25.43 38.91
N ILE A 49 -3.44 -26.09 38.91
CA ILE A 49 -4.41 -26.18 40.02
C ILE A 49 -5.28 -24.95 40.34
N GLU A 50 -6.58 -25.22 40.32
CA GLU A 50 -7.71 -24.39 40.74
C GLU A 50 -7.57 -23.82 42.16
N THR A 51 -7.95 -22.55 42.35
CA THR A 51 -8.72 -22.14 43.54
C THR A 51 -9.42 -20.80 43.31
N LYS A 52 -10.74 -20.81 43.55
CA LYS A 52 -11.63 -19.64 43.67
C LYS A 52 -11.08 -18.60 44.66
N SER A 53 -11.23 -17.31 44.34
CA SER A 53 -11.69 -16.28 45.27
C SER A 53 -12.10 -15.00 44.52
N GLU A 54 -13.32 -14.54 44.82
CA GLU A 54 -13.92 -13.27 44.41
C GLU A 54 -13.39 -12.12 45.28
N VAL A 55 -13.11 -10.94 44.70
CA VAL A 55 -13.34 -9.61 45.34
C VAL A 55 -13.58 -8.55 44.24
N SER A 56 -14.51 -7.65 44.53
CA SER A 56 -15.20 -6.66 43.69
C SER A 56 -14.61 -5.23 43.68
N THR A 57 -14.59 -4.62 42.47
CA THR A 57 -14.90 -3.19 42.05
C THR A 57 -14.09 -1.98 42.57
N PRO A 58 -14.12 -0.78 41.91
CA PRO A 58 -14.96 -0.31 40.78
C PRO A 58 -14.26 0.37 39.58
N ALA A 59 -15.10 0.69 38.59
CA ALA A 59 -14.90 1.28 37.28
C ALA A 59 -14.04 2.55 37.18
N THR A 60 -13.22 2.57 36.13
CA THR A 60 -13.01 3.75 35.28
C THR A 60 -13.25 3.34 33.83
N ALA A 61 -14.20 4.04 33.19
CA ALA A 61 -14.52 3.89 31.79
C ALA A 61 -13.36 4.47 30.97
N ASP A 62 -12.68 3.63 30.21
CA ASP A 62 -11.94 4.07 29.04
C ASP A 62 -12.29 3.13 27.88
N ASN A 63 -12.97 3.70 26.90
CA ASN A 63 -13.38 3.02 25.67
C ASN A 63 -12.14 2.80 24.80
N GLY A 64 -11.32 1.83 25.19
CA GLY A 64 -10.27 1.30 24.37
C GLY A 64 -10.88 0.55 23.19
N VAL A 65 -10.83 1.16 22.01
CA VAL A 65 -10.89 0.43 20.74
C VAL A 65 -9.80 -0.64 20.85
N GLN A 66 -10.19 -1.88 21.14
CA GLN A 66 -9.29 -3.00 21.06
C GLN A 66 -8.92 -3.13 19.59
N ALA A 67 -7.78 -2.53 19.23
CA ALA A 67 -7.03 -2.90 18.05
C ALA A 67 -7.09 -4.43 18.01
N ILE A 68 -7.64 -4.97 16.92
CA ILE A 68 -7.65 -6.40 16.67
C ILE A 68 -6.19 -6.80 16.71
N LYS A 69 -5.72 -7.26 17.87
CA LYS A 69 -4.39 -7.83 18.03
C LYS A 69 -4.42 -9.03 17.13
N ASN A 70 -3.77 -8.90 15.97
CA ASN A 70 -3.59 -9.98 15.01
C ASN A 70 -3.33 -11.26 15.78
N GLN A 71 -4.11 -12.29 15.47
CA GLN A 71 -3.90 -13.64 15.99
C GLN A 71 -2.44 -14.02 15.71
N ARG A 72 -1.57 -13.85 16.71
CA ARG A 72 -0.23 -14.41 16.87
C ARG A 72 0.54 -14.67 15.55
N GLY A 73 1.46 -13.77 15.20
CA GLY A 73 2.67 -14.10 14.44
C GLY A 73 2.59 -14.17 12.91
N LYS A 74 1.51 -13.69 12.27
CA LYS A 74 1.46 -13.58 10.80
C LYS A 74 1.57 -12.14 10.37
N ILE A 75 2.44 -11.86 9.40
CA ILE A 75 2.59 -10.57 8.75
C ILE A 75 1.68 -10.53 7.51
N CYS A 76 0.83 -9.52 7.41
CA CYS A 76 -0.07 -9.32 6.28
C CYS A 76 0.48 -8.23 5.35
N ILE A 77 0.80 -8.61 4.11
CA ILE A 77 1.35 -7.70 3.10
C ILE A 77 0.30 -7.43 2.03
N LEU A 78 0.07 -6.15 1.72
CA LEU A 78 -0.72 -5.72 0.56
C LEU A 78 0.23 -5.41 -0.60
N SER A 79 0.00 -5.98 -1.77
CA SER A 79 0.72 -5.61 -2.99
C SER A 79 -0.27 -5.17 -4.07
N ILE A 80 -0.02 -4.00 -4.67
CA ILE A 80 -0.89 -3.39 -5.68
C ILE A 80 -0.11 -3.19 -6.98
N ASP A 81 -0.44 -3.99 -7.98
CA ASP A 81 0.17 -3.88 -9.30
C ASP A 81 -0.26 -2.59 -10.02
N GLY A 82 0.68 -2.00 -10.75
CA GLY A 82 0.41 -0.95 -11.71
C GLY A 82 -0.22 -1.46 -13.00
N GLY A 83 -0.91 -0.58 -13.71
CA GLY A 83 -1.48 -0.93 -15.02
C GLY A 83 -2.03 0.26 -15.80
N GLY A 84 -1.61 1.48 -15.44
CA GLY A 84 -2.23 2.72 -15.92
C GLY A 84 -3.71 2.77 -15.56
N MET A 85 -4.57 3.12 -16.51
CA MET A 85 -6.02 3.19 -16.29
C MET A 85 -6.70 1.83 -16.01
N ARG A 86 -6.05 0.70 -16.32
CA ARG A 86 -6.60 -0.64 -15.97
C ARG A 86 -6.65 -0.87 -14.47
N SER A 87 -5.87 -0.10 -13.70
CA SER A 87 -5.84 -0.16 -12.23
C SER A 87 -7.17 0.27 -11.58
N VAL A 88 -8.16 0.78 -12.34
CA VAL A 88 -9.54 0.95 -11.85
C VAL A 88 -10.09 -0.38 -11.31
N LEU A 89 -9.72 -1.52 -11.91
CA LEU A 89 -10.08 -2.83 -11.40
C LEU A 89 -9.50 -3.08 -10.01
N SER A 90 -8.20 -2.83 -9.83
CA SER A 90 -7.52 -2.95 -8.53
C SER A 90 -8.15 -2.03 -7.49
N GLY A 91 -8.45 -0.77 -7.84
CA GLY A 91 -9.10 0.16 -6.92
C GLY A 91 -10.53 -0.25 -6.52
N LYS A 92 -11.31 -0.82 -7.45
CA LYS A 92 -12.63 -1.41 -7.10
C LYS A 92 -12.50 -2.65 -6.22
N ALA A 93 -11.49 -3.50 -6.47
CA ALA A 93 -11.21 -4.65 -5.63
C ALA A 93 -10.83 -4.21 -4.20
N LEU A 94 -10.02 -3.15 -4.06
CA LEU A 94 -9.69 -2.55 -2.76
C LEU A 94 -10.93 -1.99 -2.06
N ALA A 95 -11.81 -1.30 -2.79
CA ALA A 95 -13.08 -0.81 -2.23
C ALA A 95 -13.97 -1.94 -1.71
N TYR A 96 -14.10 -3.01 -2.49
CA TYR A 96 -14.82 -4.21 -2.07
C TYR A 96 -14.16 -4.88 -0.85
N LEU A 97 -12.84 -4.95 -0.81
CA LEU A 97 -12.09 -5.48 0.32
C LEU A 97 -12.33 -4.66 1.58
N GLU A 98 -12.24 -3.33 1.52
CA GLU A 98 -12.52 -2.46 2.68
C GLU A 98 -13.96 -2.65 3.17
N HIS A 99 -14.93 -2.74 2.25
CA HIS A 99 -16.31 -3.03 2.62
C HIS A 99 -16.46 -4.39 3.32
N ALA A 100 -15.84 -5.44 2.77
CA ALA A 100 -15.84 -6.76 3.38
C ALA A 100 -15.19 -6.76 4.77
N LEU A 101 -14.10 -6.02 4.96
CA LEU A 101 -13.44 -5.84 6.27
C LEU A 101 -14.37 -5.14 7.27
N LYS A 102 -15.09 -4.08 6.87
CA LYS A 102 -16.10 -3.42 7.70
C LYS A 102 -17.21 -4.39 8.12
N THR A 103 -17.76 -5.13 7.17
CA THR A 103 -18.83 -6.12 7.45
C THR A 103 -18.34 -7.23 8.39
N LYS A 104 -17.14 -7.78 8.15
CA LYS A 104 -16.62 -8.91 8.92
C LYS A 104 -16.15 -8.52 10.33
N SER A 105 -15.62 -7.32 10.49
CA SER A 105 -15.20 -6.81 11.80
C SER A 105 -16.33 -6.20 12.61
N GLY A 106 -17.44 -5.81 11.98
CA GLY A 106 -18.50 -5.02 12.61
C GLY A 106 -18.12 -3.56 12.86
N ASN A 107 -16.93 -3.13 12.42
CA ASN A 107 -16.47 -1.75 12.58
C ASN A 107 -16.71 -0.95 11.27
N PRO A 108 -17.65 0.02 11.24
CA PRO A 108 -17.90 0.82 10.04
C PRO A 108 -16.70 1.72 9.66
N ASP A 109 -15.83 2.02 10.63
CA ASP A 109 -14.63 2.83 10.44
C ASP A 109 -13.39 2.02 10.09
N ALA A 110 -13.50 0.71 9.93
CA ALA A 110 -12.40 -0.13 9.46
C ALA A 110 -11.84 0.39 8.12
N ARG A 111 -10.52 0.39 7.99
CA ARG A 111 -9.77 0.74 6.77
C ARG A 111 -8.79 -0.36 6.44
N ILE A 112 -8.38 -0.43 5.17
CA ILE A 112 -7.35 -1.39 4.72
C ILE A 112 -6.09 -1.29 5.60
N ALA A 113 -5.64 -0.09 5.92
CA ALA A 113 -4.45 0.12 6.75
C ALA A 113 -4.53 -0.54 8.14
N ASP A 114 -5.72 -0.81 8.68
CA ASP A 114 -5.87 -1.47 9.98
C ASP A 114 -5.47 -2.95 9.94
N TYR A 115 -5.58 -3.60 8.77
CA TYR A 115 -5.45 -5.06 8.62
C TYR A 115 -4.16 -5.51 7.93
N PHE A 116 -3.45 -4.61 7.25
CA PHE A 116 -2.19 -4.91 6.57
C PHE A 116 -1.03 -4.23 7.28
N ASP A 117 0.06 -4.96 7.52
CA ASP A 117 1.23 -4.48 8.24
C ASP A 117 2.19 -3.72 7.33
N VAL A 118 2.24 -4.09 6.05
CA VAL A 118 3.07 -3.47 5.01
C VAL A 118 2.26 -3.36 3.72
N ALA A 119 2.50 -2.31 2.94
CA ALA A 119 1.95 -2.18 1.60
C ALA A 119 3.01 -1.84 0.55
N ALA A 120 2.93 -2.50 -0.60
CA ALA A 120 3.75 -2.23 -1.77
C ALA A 120 2.87 -1.85 -2.96
N GLY A 121 3.33 -0.95 -3.82
CA GLY A 121 2.58 -0.58 -5.02
C GLY A 121 3.45 -0.01 -6.12
N THR A 122 3.18 -0.40 -7.38
CA THR A 122 3.96 0.06 -8.54
C THR A 122 3.14 0.97 -9.45
N GLY A 123 3.73 2.08 -9.93
CA GLY A 123 3.03 3.06 -10.77
C GLY A 123 1.73 3.57 -10.13
N VAL A 124 0.58 3.37 -10.78
CA VAL A 124 -0.73 3.73 -10.20
C VAL A 124 -1.03 2.96 -8.91
N GLY A 125 -0.52 1.73 -8.78
CA GLY A 125 -0.59 0.99 -7.52
C GLY A 125 0.19 1.67 -6.39
N GLY A 126 1.30 2.35 -6.69
CA GLY A 126 2.05 3.18 -5.74
C GLY A 126 1.23 4.37 -5.26
N ILE A 127 0.54 5.06 -6.17
CA ILE A 127 -0.42 6.13 -5.83
C ILE A 127 -1.51 5.60 -4.90
N PHE A 128 -2.08 4.43 -5.20
CA PHE A 128 -3.11 3.82 -4.36
C PHE A 128 -2.57 3.45 -2.98
N THR A 129 -1.37 2.87 -2.91
CA THR A 129 -0.68 2.59 -1.65
C THR A 129 -0.49 3.86 -0.84
N ALA A 130 0.02 4.94 -1.44
CA ALA A 130 0.16 6.22 -0.77
C ALA A 130 -1.20 6.75 -0.27
N MET A 131 -2.26 6.67 -1.07
CA MET A 131 -3.60 7.09 -0.65
C MET A 131 -4.12 6.26 0.54
N LEU A 132 -4.00 4.93 0.48
CA LEU A 132 -4.54 4.05 1.52
C LEU A 132 -3.85 4.19 2.88
N PHE A 133 -2.62 4.69 2.90
CA PHE A 133 -1.80 4.76 4.12
C PHE A 133 -1.44 6.18 4.56
N ALA A 134 -1.66 7.20 3.72
CA ALA A 134 -1.42 8.59 4.08
C ALA A 134 -2.30 9.04 5.25
N THR A 135 -1.70 9.82 6.15
CA THR A 135 -2.32 10.27 7.38
C THR A 135 -1.89 11.69 7.73
N LYS A 136 -2.75 12.43 8.44
CA LYS A 136 -2.50 13.82 8.84
C LYS A 136 -1.85 13.92 10.21
N ASN A 137 -2.20 12.99 11.08
CA ASN A 137 -1.93 13.00 12.52
C ASN A 137 -1.56 11.61 13.05
N HIS A 138 -1.13 10.70 12.16
CA HIS A 138 -0.78 9.31 12.46
C HIS A 138 -1.87 8.46 13.14
N SER A 139 -3.13 8.90 13.11
CA SER A 139 -4.23 8.15 13.73
C SER A 139 -5.05 7.35 12.73
N ARG A 140 -5.33 7.89 11.54
CA ARG A 140 -6.16 7.25 10.51
C ARG A 140 -5.78 7.62 9.08
N PRO A 141 -6.10 6.75 8.10
CA PRO A 141 -6.00 7.08 6.69
C PRO A 141 -6.91 8.24 6.33
N ILE A 142 -6.44 9.12 5.46
CA ILE A 142 -7.23 10.24 4.93
C ILE A 142 -8.19 9.82 3.81
N PHE A 143 -7.88 8.72 3.12
CA PHE A 143 -8.69 8.21 2.01
C PHE A 143 -9.38 6.91 2.38
N HIS A 144 -10.58 6.73 1.82
CA HIS A 144 -11.21 5.43 1.73
C HIS A 144 -10.66 4.65 0.54
N ALA A 145 -10.71 3.32 0.60
CA ALA A 145 -10.32 2.50 -0.55
C ALA A 145 -11.13 2.82 -1.83
N GLU A 146 -12.39 3.22 -1.69
CA GLU A 146 -13.25 3.68 -2.78
C GLU A 146 -12.72 4.94 -3.50
N ASP A 147 -11.98 5.80 -2.79
CA ASP A 147 -11.46 7.05 -3.34
C ASP A 147 -10.34 6.80 -4.35
N THR A 148 -9.64 5.66 -4.24
CA THR A 148 -8.52 5.29 -5.14
C THR A 148 -8.98 5.19 -6.60
N TRP A 149 -10.01 4.39 -6.89
CA TRP A 149 -10.48 4.24 -8.27
C TRP A 149 -11.24 5.48 -8.74
N LYS A 150 -11.92 6.21 -7.86
CA LYS A 150 -12.60 7.48 -8.20
C LYS A 150 -11.59 8.53 -8.65
N PHE A 151 -10.48 8.66 -7.92
CA PHE A 151 -9.37 9.53 -8.29
C PHE A 151 -8.87 9.17 -9.71
N LEU A 152 -8.58 7.89 -9.95
CA LEU A 152 -8.08 7.45 -11.26
C LEU A 152 -9.10 7.67 -12.39
N ALA A 153 -10.39 7.42 -12.14
CA ALA A 153 -11.46 7.63 -13.10
C ALA A 153 -11.62 9.11 -13.48
N GLU A 154 -11.47 10.02 -12.50
CA GLU A 154 -11.52 11.45 -12.75
C GLU A 154 -10.35 11.93 -13.60
N GLN A 155 -9.14 11.42 -13.37
CA GLN A 155 -7.99 11.68 -14.25
C GLN A 155 -8.21 11.12 -15.66
N GLY A 156 -8.81 9.93 -15.76
CA GLY A 156 -9.22 9.32 -17.01
C GLY A 156 -10.12 10.22 -17.87
N LYS A 157 -11.13 10.86 -17.27
CA LYS A 157 -12.00 11.81 -17.98
C LYS A 157 -11.21 13.00 -18.50
N ARG A 158 -10.23 13.51 -17.76
CA ARG A 158 -9.38 14.63 -18.18
C ARG A 158 -8.49 14.24 -19.37
N PHE A 159 -8.01 13.00 -19.42
CA PHE A 159 -7.23 12.48 -20.55
C PHE A 159 -8.08 12.31 -21.82
N TYR A 160 -9.30 11.78 -21.70
CA TYR A 160 -10.16 11.48 -22.86
C TYR A 160 -11.04 12.66 -23.32
N ARG A 161 -11.16 13.74 -22.55
CA ARG A 161 -11.95 14.93 -22.92
C ARG A 161 -11.19 15.92 -23.84
N SER A 162 -9.95 15.61 -24.25
CA SER A 162 -9.13 16.49 -25.08
C SER A 162 -9.47 16.51 -26.59
N SER A 163 -10.67 16.07 -27.03
CA SER A 163 -11.06 16.15 -28.45
C SER A 163 -12.51 16.53 -28.73
N THR A 164 -13.12 17.40 -27.93
CA THR A 164 -14.39 18.06 -28.31
C THR A 164 -14.15 19.54 -28.55
N GLY A 165 -13.58 19.85 -29.71
CA GLY A 165 -13.41 21.22 -30.16
C GLY A 165 -12.65 21.36 -31.49
N THR A 166 -13.15 20.76 -32.57
CA THR A 166 -13.26 21.32 -33.96
C THR A 166 -13.59 20.19 -34.95
N GLY A 167 -14.39 20.52 -35.96
CA GLY A 167 -15.20 19.58 -36.73
C GLY A 167 -14.47 18.75 -37.79
N GLY A 168 -15.26 17.91 -38.47
CA GLY A 168 -14.91 17.33 -39.76
C GLY A 168 -14.77 15.81 -39.76
N SER A 169 -15.82 15.16 -40.28
CA SER A 169 -15.74 14.07 -41.27
C SER A 169 -14.48 13.20 -41.32
N SER A 170 -14.69 11.91 -41.10
CA SER A 170 -14.23 10.75 -41.90
C SER A 170 -13.67 9.62 -41.03
N GLY A 171 -14.18 8.42 -41.32
CA GLY A 171 -13.93 7.21 -40.56
C GLY A 171 -12.51 6.68 -40.67
N GLY A 172 -12.16 5.78 -39.75
CA GLY A 172 -11.00 4.90 -39.89
C GLY A 172 -9.70 5.39 -39.26
N GLY A 173 -9.71 5.77 -37.98
CA GLY A 173 -8.48 6.15 -37.25
C GLY A 173 -8.24 5.46 -35.90
N PHE A 174 -9.22 4.74 -35.35
CA PHE A 174 -9.17 4.29 -33.95
C PHE A 174 -8.21 3.12 -33.71
N LEU A 175 -8.01 2.22 -34.69
CA LEU A 175 -7.16 1.03 -34.53
C LEU A 175 -5.65 1.31 -34.69
N ARG A 176 -5.25 2.50 -35.21
CA ARG A 176 -3.84 2.80 -35.46
C ARG A 176 -3.12 3.46 -34.28
N ARG A 177 -3.86 3.96 -33.26
CA ARG A 177 -3.29 4.64 -32.08
C ARG A 177 -3.00 3.71 -30.91
N ILE A 178 -3.65 2.54 -30.86
CA ILE A 178 -3.44 1.55 -29.79
C ILE A 178 -2.21 0.66 -30.06
N PHE A 179 -1.77 0.55 -31.32
CA PHE A 179 -0.62 -0.28 -31.73
C PHE A 179 0.70 0.47 -31.97
N ARG A 180 0.77 1.79 -31.75
CA ARG A 180 2.02 2.55 -31.85
C ARG A 180 2.39 3.13 -30.49
N GLY A 181 3.19 2.37 -29.75
CA GLY A 181 4.09 2.96 -28.77
C GLY A 181 4.86 4.09 -29.45
N GLY A 182 4.63 5.31 -29.01
CA GLY A 182 5.11 6.49 -29.70
C GLY A 182 4.71 7.75 -28.95
N SER A 183 5.67 8.24 -28.17
CA SER A 183 5.76 9.61 -27.69
C SER A 183 5.22 10.60 -28.74
N GLY A 184 4.16 11.33 -28.40
CA GLY A 184 3.61 12.37 -29.26
C GLY A 184 2.79 13.33 -28.43
N ASN A 185 3.35 14.53 -28.18
CA ASN A 185 2.83 15.82 -27.70
C ASN A 185 1.62 15.94 -26.74
N GLY A 186 0.92 14.87 -26.36
CA GLY A 186 -0.16 14.83 -25.37
C GLY A 186 0.26 14.16 -24.05
N THR A 187 1.42 13.51 -24.01
CA THR A 187 1.97 12.85 -22.81
C THR A 187 2.38 13.89 -21.76
N GLY A 188 3.00 15.00 -22.15
CA GLY A 188 3.42 16.05 -21.22
C GLY A 188 2.26 16.77 -20.51
N SER A 189 1.15 17.03 -21.21
CA SER A 189 -0.03 17.65 -20.61
C SER A 189 -0.75 16.68 -19.65
N ALA A 190 -0.78 15.39 -20.00
CA ALA A 190 -1.35 14.36 -19.16
C ALA A 190 -0.56 14.15 -17.86
N THR A 191 0.78 14.15 -17.93
CA THR A 191 1.63 14.04 -16.73
C THR A 191 1.50 15.27 -15.83
N ILE A 192 1.46 16.48 -16.40
CA ILE A 192 1.24 17.72 -15.62
C ILE A 192 -0.13 17.71 -14.93
N GLY A 193 -1.18 17.27 -15.64
CA GLY A 193 -2.53 17.18 -15.09
C GLY A 193 -2.64 16.20 -13.93
N LEU A 194 -1.97 15.05 -14.05
CA LEU A 194 -1.89 14.03 -13.01
C LEU A 194 -1.05 14.51 -11.82
N GLU A 195 0.15 15.03 -12.07
CA GLU A 195 1.04 15.57 -11.03
C GLU A 195 0.33 16.63 -10.19
N LYS A 196 -0.36 17.57 -10.85
CA LYS A 196 -1.17 18.58 -10.16
C LYS A 196 -2.23 17.93 -9.27
N ALA A 197 -2.95 16.93 -9.78
CA ALA A 197 -4.01 16.27 -9.02
C ALA A 197 -3.45 15.46 -7.84
N VAL A 198 -2.36 14.73 -8.02
CA VAL A 198 -1.67 13.99 -6.94
C VAL A 198 -1.16 14.97 -5.88
N LYS A 199 -0.56 16.09 -6.31
CA LYS A 199 -0.08 17.14 -5.42
C LYS A 199 -1.20 17.79 -4.61
N GLU A 200 -2.35 18.06 -5.21
CA GLU A 200 -3.54 18.56 -4.52
C GLU A 200 -4.04 17.57 -3.45
N VAL A 201 -4.06 16.28 -3.78
CA VAL A 201 -4.51 15.20 -2.89
C VAL A 201 -3.59 15.02 -1.67
N PHE A 202 -2.27 15.19 -1.86
CA PHE A 202 -1.28 15.05 -0.78
C PHE A 202 -0.80 16.40 -0.21
N THR A 203 -1.51 17.50 -0.44
CA THR A 203 -1.22 18.79 0.19
C THR A 203 -2.34 19.17 1.15
N GLU A 204 -1.99 19.39 2.40
CA GLU A 204 -2.91 19.82 3.44
C GLU A 204 -2.46 21.15 4.03
N ASN A 205 -3.35 22.16 4.04
CA ASN A 205 -3.09 23.48 4.63
C ASN A 205 -1.76 24.12 4.16
N GLY A 206 -1.35 23.84 2.91
CA GLY A 206 -0.08 24.31 2.34
C GLY A 206 1.14 23.42 2.64
N ARG A 207 1.01 22.38 3.44
CA ARG A 207 2.05 21.37 3.72
C ARG A 207 1.85 20.14 2.85
N SER A 208 2.87 19.73 2.09
CA SER A 208 2.85 18.43 1.42
C SER A 208 3.12 17.30 2.42
N LEU A 209 2.31 16.25 2.36
CA LEU A 209 2.55 15.01 3.09
C LEU A 209 3.78 14.29 2.53
N THR A 210 4.55 13.64 3.40
CA THR A 210 5.78 12.91 3.07
C THR A 210 5.66 11.43 3.38
N LEU A 211 6.69 10.64 3.06
CA LEU A 211 6.73 9.21 3.38
C LEU A 211 6.55 8.95 4.87
N LYS A 212 7.08 9.81 5.75
CA LYS A 212 6.83 9.74 7.20
C LYS A 212 5.35 9.87 7.55
N ASP A 213 4.58 10.65 6.81
CA ASP A 213 3.12 10.83 6.96
C ASP A 213 2.30 9.63 6.44
N THR A 214 2.86 8.42 6.48
CA THR A 214 2.14 7.16 6.27
C THR A 214 2.02 6.39 7.58
N LEU A 215 0.89 5.69 7.79
CA LEU A 215 0.61 4.99 9.04
C LEU A 215 1.50 3.77 9.26
N LYS A 216 1.83 3.08 8.18
CA LYS A 216 2.56 1.81 8.19
C LYS A 216 3.61 1.82 7.07
N PRO A 217 4.61 0.93 7.13
CA PRO A 217 5.62 0.87 6.10
C PRO A 217 5.04 0.69 4.70
N VAL A 218 5.41 1.59 3.79
CA VAL A 218 5.06 1.54 2.37
C VAL A 218 6.31 1.37 1.52
N LEU A 219 6.16 0.65 0.40
CA LEU A 219 7.22 0.31 -0.56
C LEU A 219 6.76 0.66 -1.98
N ILE A 220 7.37 1.68 -2.58
CA ILE A 220 7.01 2.14 -3.93
C ILE A 220 8.27 2.10 -4.80
N PRO A 221 8.46 1.06 -5.64
CA PRO A 221 9.64 0.97 -6.48
C PRO A 221 9.53 1.91 -7.68
N CYS A 222 10.66 2.50 -8.04
CA CYS A 222 10.87 3.24 -9.27
C CYS A 222 12.22 2.87 -9.90
N TYR A 223 12.50 3.40 -11.08
CA TYR A 223 13.81 3.26 -11.72
C TYR A 223 14.42 4.65 -11.83
N ASP A 224 15.54 4.88 -11.15
CA ASP A 224 16.24 6.15 -11.22
C ASP A 224 17.14 6.16 -12.46
N LEU A 225 16.83 7.07 -13.38
CA LEU A 225 17.58 7.25 -14.62
C LEU A 225 18.96 7.87 -14.38
N SER A 226 19.13 8.62 -13.28
CA SER A 226 20.40 9.30 -12.97
C SER A 226 21.45 8.30 -12.55
N SER A 227 21.10 7.37 -11.65
CA SER A 227 21.97 6.27 -11.22
C SER A 227 21.90 5.04 -12.13
N SER A 228 20.92 4.95 -13.03
CA SER A 228 20.63 3.75 -13.84
C SER A 228 20.43 2.50 -12.98
N ALA A 229 19.71 2.64 -11.87
CA ALA A 229 19.47 1.58 -10.90
C ALA A 229 18.01 1.60 -10.38
N PRO A 230 17.49 0.45 -9.90
CA PRO A 230 16.23 0.45 -9.18
C PRO A 230 16.36 1.26 -7.89
N PHE A 231 15.32 2.03 -7.59
CA PHE A 231 15.20 2.79 -6.36
C PHE A 231 13.89 2.42 -5.68
N LEU A 232 13.88 2.41 -4.35
CA LEU A 232 12.71 2.04 -3.56
C LEU A 232 12.37 3.17 -2.60
N PHE A 233 11.25 3.84 -2.85
CA PHE A 233 10.70 4.76 -1.87
C PHE A 233 10.14 3.94 -0.70
N SER A 234 10.70 4.16 0.48
CA SER A 234 10.49 3.37 1.68
C SER A 234 10.24 4.30 2.86
N ARG A 235 9.17 4.05 3.62
CA ARG A 235 8.93 4.78 4.89
C ARG A 235 10.05 4.51 5.89
N ALA A 236 10.60 3.29 5.92
CA ALA A 236 11.67 2.96 6.87
C ALA A 236 12.90 3.84 6.61
N ASP A 237 13.31 3.96 5.34
CA ASP A 237 14.46 4.79 4.92
C ASP A 237 14.19 6.26 5.24
N ALA A 238 12.95 6.73 5.04
CA ALA A 238 12.54 8.09 5.42
C ALA A 238 12.64 8.33 6.93
N LEU A 239 12.31 7.34 7.78
CA LEU A 239 12.44 7.43 9.23
C LEU A 239 13.90 7.39 9.70
N GLU A 240 14.76 6.69 8.96
CA GLU A 240 16.20 6.61 9.25
C GLU A 240 16.94 7.89 8.85
N THR A 241 16.61 8.47 7.69
CA THR A 241 17.33 9.64 7.15
C THR A 241 16.39 10.61 6.42
N ASP A 242 16.42 11.89 6.81
CA ASP A 242 15.58 12.95 6.25
C ASP A 242 15.74 13.15 4.73
N SER A 243 16.89 12.79 4.15
CA SER A 243 17.11 12.85 2.69
C SER A 243 16.26 11.85 1.90
N PHE A 244 15.71 10.83 2.58
CA PHE A 244 14.79 9.86 1.99
C PHE A 244 13.33 10.16 2.34
N ASP A 245 13.03 11.27 3.01
CA ASP A 245 11.65 11.69 3.31
C ASP A 245 11.04 12.49 2.15
N PHE A 246 10.74 11.78 1.06
CA PHE A 246 10.14 12.37 -0.13
C PHE A 246 8.69 12.75 0.08
N ARG A 247 8.23 13.77 -0.64
CA ARG A 247 6.80 14.16 -0.67
C ARG A 247 6.02 13.07 -1.39
N LEU A 248 4.88 12.67 -0.85
CA LEU A 248 4.06 11.58 -1.41
C LEU A 248 3.59 11.82 -2.84
N TRP A 249 3.55 13.08 -3.29
CA TRP A 249 3.20 13.40 -4.67
C TRP A 249 4.36 13.31 -5.67
N GLU A 250 5.60 13.18 -5.19
CA GLU A 250 6.80 12.97 -6.00
C GLU A 250 7.23 11.51 -6.10
N VAL A 251 6.67 10.67 -5.22
CA VAL A 251 6.85 9.21 -5.15
C VAL A 251 5.92 8.51 -6.12
#